data_AF-A0A7N0UL62-F1
#
_entry.id   AF-A0A7N0UL62-F1
#
_cell.length_a   1.000
_cell.length_b   1.000
_cell.length_c   1.000
_cell.angle_alpha   90.00
_cell.angle_beta   90.00
_cell.angle_gamma   90.00
#
_symmetry.space_group_name_H-M   'P 1'
#
loop_
_entity.id
_entity.type
_entity.pdbx_description
1 polymer ?
#
loop_
_entity_poly.entity_id
_entity_poly.type
_entity_poly.pdbx_seq_one_letter_code
_entity_poly.pdbx_strand_id
1 'polypeptide(L)' 'GITKPAIRRLALRGGVKRISGLIYEETRGVLKIFLENVIRDAVTYTEHARRKTVTAMDVVYALKWQGHTLYGFGG' A
#
# COMPACT_ATOMS: atom_id res chain seq x y z
N GLY A 1 -7.79 12.62 4.49
CA GLY A 1 -7.83 11.21 4.92
C GLY A 1 -8.57 10.35 3.91
N ILE A 2 -8.49 9.02 4.01
CA ILE A 2 -9.20 8.09 3.10
C ILE A 2 -10.71 8.20 3.33
N THR A 3 -11.46 8.62 2.31
CA THR A 3 -12.89 8.96 2.45
C THR A 3 -13.80 7.74 2.27
N LYS A 4 -15.00 7.78 2.88
CA LYS A 4 -16.00 6.70 2.74
C LYS A 4 -16.35 6.38 1.27
N PRO A 5 -16.52 7.37 0.36
CA PRO A 5 -16.74 7.09 -1.06
C PRO A 5 -15.56 6.38 -1.74
N ALA A 6 -14.31 6.65 -1.35
CA ALA A 6 -13.15 5.96 -1.91
C ALA A 6 -13.12 4.48 -1.52
N ILE A 7 -13.37 4.17 -0.24
CA ILE A 7 -13.48 2.80 0.27
C ILE A 7 -14.62 2.06 -0.44
N ARG A 8 -15.77 2.73 -0.61
CA ARG A 8 -16.91 2.16 -1.35
C ARG A 8 -16.53 1.83 -2.80
N ARG A 9 -15.79 2.69 -3.51
CA ARG A 9 -15.34 2.40 -4.88
C ARG A 9 -14.38 1.21 -4.95
N LEU A 10 -13.49 1.06 -3.96
CA LEU A 10 -12.59 -0.10 -3.88
C LEU A 10 -13.38 -1.40 -3.67
N ALA A 11 -14.30 -1.40 -2.71
CA ALA A 11 -15.16 -2.56 -2.44
C ALA A 11 -16.06 -2.91 -3.65
N LEU A 12 -16.61 -1.91 -4.34
CA LEU A 12 -17.38 -2.13 -5.57
C LEU A 12 -16.52 -2.75 -6.69
N ARG A 13 -15.26 -2.31 -6.84
CA ARG A 13 -14.31 -2.94 -7.77
C ARG A 13 -14.04 -4.40 -7.40
N GLY A 14 -14.06 -4.73 -6.12
CA GLY A 14 -13.99 -6.10 -5.61
C GLY A 14 -15.32 -6.88 -5.69
N GLY A 15 -16.37 -6.35 -6.32
CA GLY A 15 -17.66 -7.03 -6.47
C GLY A 15 -18.56 -7.02 -5.22
N VAL A 16 -18.23 -6.21 -4.21
CA VAL A 16 -19.00 -6.14 -2.96
C VAL A 16 -20.31 -5.38 -3.15
N LYS A 17 -21.44 -6.08 -2.99
CA LYS A 17 -22.79 -5.51 -3.20
C LYS A 17 -23.27 -4.61 -2.06
N ARG A 18 -22.98 -4.96 -0.80
CA ARG A 18 -23.36 -4.21 0.41
C ARG A 18 -22.19 -4.17 1.40
N ILE A 19 -22.01 -3.05 2.07
CA ILE A 19 -20.90 -2.80 3.00
C ILE A 19 -21.49 -2.35 4.33
N SER A 20 -21.03 -2.94 5.44
CA SER A 20 -21.38 -2.51 6.80
C SER A 20 -20.69 -1.18 7.16
N GLY A 21 -21.31 -0.38 8.03
CA GLY A 21 -20.74 0.88 8.51
C GLY A 21 -19.39 0.73 9.23
N LEU A 22 -19.13 -0.42 9.87
CA LEU A 22 -17.87 -0.67 10.59
C LEU A 22 -16.67 -0.88 9.64
N ILE A 23 -16.91 -1.32 8.41
CA ILE A 23 -15.85 -1.64 7.44
C ILE A 23 -15.04 -0.40 7.06
N TYR A 24 -15.60 0.81 7.17
CA TYR A 24 -14.86 2.03 6.83
C TYR A 24 -13.64 2.25 7.73
N GLU A 25 -13.76 2.04 9.04
CA GLU A 25 -12.62 2.19 9.95
C GLU A 25 -11.70 0.97 9.88
N GLU A 26 -12.26 -0.24 9.79
CA GLU A 26 -11.48 -1.47 9.60
C GLU A 26 -10.55 -1.38 8.38
N THR A 27 -11.10 -0.95 7.24
CA THR A 27 -10.31 -0.79 6.00
C THR A 27 -9.19 0.23 6.16
N ARG A 28 -9.37 1.28 6.96
CA ARG A 28 -8.30 2.26 7.22
C ARG A 28 -7.21 1.66 8.09
N GLY A 29 -7.58 0.85 9.09
CA GLY A 29 -6.63 0.11 9.93
C GLY A 29 -5.76 -0.82 9.10
N VAL A 30 -6.39 -1.68 8.30
CA VAL A 30 -5.67 -2.62 7.41
C VAL A 30 -4.78 -1.90 6.41
N LEU A 31 -5.28 -0.83 5.77
CA LEU A 31 -4.49 -0.05 4.82
C LEU A 31 -3.27 0.60 5.47
N LYS A 32 -3.42 1.11 6.70
CA LYS A 32 -2.32 1.70 7.46
C LYS A 32 -1.23 0.66 7.74
N ILE A 33 -1.61 -0.51 8.25
CA ILE A 33 -0.67 -1.62 8.55
C ILE A 33 0.08 -2.04 7.29
N PHE A 34 -0.65 -2.19 6.17
CA PHE A 34 -0.05 -2.55 4.89
C PHE A 34 1.03 -1.54 4.46
N LEU A 35 0.69 -0.24 4.49
CA LEU A 35 1.62 0.82 4.10
C LEU A 35 2.81 0.93 5.07
N GLU A 36 2.59 0.78 6.38
CA GLU A 36 3.68 0.78 7.36
C GLU A 36 4.70 -0.32 7.08
N ASN A 37 4.25 -1.53 6.71
CA ASN A 37 5.14 -2.63 6.38
C ASN A 37 5.93 -2.37 5.09
N VAL A 38 5.25 -1.98 4.00
CA VAL A 38 5.92 -1.71 2.72
C VAL A 38 6.91 -0.54 2.83
N ILE A 39 6.52 0.54 3.51
CA ILE A 39 7.37 1.73 3.67
C ILE A 39 8.58 1.42 4.55
N ARG A 40 8.42 0.62 5.61
CA ARG A 40 9.54 0.19 6.46
C ARG A 40 10.62 -0.49 5.62
N ASP A 41 10.24 -1.45 4.79
CA ASP A 41 11.17 -2.18 3.93
C ASP A 41 11.78 -1.27 2.84
N ALA A 42 10.98 -0.38 2.24
CA ALA A 42 11.46 0.57 1.23
C ALA A 42 12.48 1.58 1.79
N VAL A 43 12.28 2.03 3.03
CA VAL A 43 13.24 2.89 3.74
C VAL A 43 14.53 2.12 4.02
N THR A 44 14.46 0.84 4.40
CA THR A 44 15.65 0.00 4.56
C THR A 44 16.50 -0.07 3.29
N TYR A 45 15.89 -0.24 2.11
CA TYR A 45 16.62 -0.19 0.84
C TYR A 45 17.26 1.18 0.56
N THR A 46 16.53 2.25 0.88
CA THR A 46 16.98 3.63 0.69
C THR A 46 18.21 3.94 1.55
N GLU A 47 18.16 3.55 2.83
CA GLU A 47 19.25 3.72 3.79
C GLU A 47 20.46 2.87 3.44
N HIS A 48 20.24 1.61 3.01
CA HIS A 48 21.31 0.73 2.53
C HIS A 48 22.10 1.36 1.37
N ALA A 49 21.39 2.03 0.46
CA ALA A 49 22.00 2.76 -0.66
C ALA A 49 22.56 4.15 -0.27
N ARG A 50 22.56 4.52 1.02
CA ARG A 50 23.00 5.82 1.54
C ARG A 50 22.30 7.02 0.91
N ARG A 51 21.05 6.85 0.47
CA ARG A 51 20.21 7.89 -0.10
C ARG A 51 19.28 8.47 0.97
N LYS A 52 18.82 9.70 0.77
CA LYS A 52 17.77 10.34 1.59
C LYS A 52 16.41 10.40 0.90
N THR A 53 16.35 9.97 -0.36
CA THR A 53 15.15 10.00 -1.19
C THR A 53 14.79 8.58 -1.57
N VAL A 54 13.59 8.15 -1.18
CA VAL A 54 13.00 6.87 -1.60
C VAL A 54 12.70 6.95 -3.09
N THR A 55 13.18 5.96 -3.84
CA THR A 55 12.94 5.83 -5.28
C THR A 55 11.79 4.86 -5.55
N ALA A 56 11.25 4.88 -6.76
CA ALA A 56 10.25 3.90 -7.19
C ALA A 56 10.77 2.45 -7.06
N MET A 57 12.06 2.24 -7.34
CA MET A 57 12.68 0.92 -7.26
C MET A 57 12.78 0.39 -5.83
N ASP A 58 13.02 1.24 -4.84
CA ASP A 58 13.03 0.83 -3.42
C ASP A 58 11.66 0.27 -3.01
N VAL A 59 10.57 0.88 -3.50
CA VAL A 59 9.19 0.41 -3.26
C VAL A 59 8.91 -0.88 -4.03
N VAL A 60 9.35 -1.00 -5.29
CA VAL A 60 9.19 -2.23 -6.08
C VAL A 60 9.92 -3.41 -5.41
N TYR A 61 11.12 -3.19 -4.88
CA TYR A 61 11.86 -4.23 -4.17
C TYR A 61 11.22 -4.60 -2.84
N ALA A 62 10.72 -3.63 -2.06
CA ALA A 62 9.95 -3.89 -0.85
C ALA A 62 8.68 -4.72 -1.13
N LEU A 63 7.93 -4.35 -2.16
CA LEU A 63 6.73 -5.08 -2.56
C LEU A 63 7.05 -6.50 -3.05
N LYS A 64 8.12 -6.67 -3.84
CA LYS A 64 8.57 -8.00 -4.28
C LYS A 64 8.98 -8.88 -3.10
N TRP A 65 9.65 -8.32 -2.09
CA TRP A 65 10.04 -9.04 -0.87
C TRP A 65 8.83 -9.60 -0.11
N GLN A 66 7.73 -8.86 -0.07
CA GLN A 66 6.48 -9.28 0.57
C GLN A 66 5.59 -10.17 -0.33
N GLY A 67 6.06 -10.57 -1.51
CA GLY A 67 5.29 -11.41 -2.45
C GLY A 67 4.28 -10.64 -3.33
N HIS A 68 4.35 -9.31 -3.37
CA HIS A 68 3.48 -8.43 -4.15
C HIS A 68 4.18 -7.81 -5.36
N THR A 69 4.67 -8.62 -6.30
CA THR A 69 5.40 -8.13 -7.48
C THR A 69 4.57 -7.11 -8.29
N LEU A 70 5.12 -5.90 -8.44
CA LEU A 70 4.51 -4.78 -9.16
C LEU A 70 5.27 -4.49 -10.46
N TYR A 71 4.53 -4.42 -11.58
CA TYR A 71 5.08 -4.12 -12.91
C TYR A 71 4.83 -2.65 -13.31
N GLY A 72 5.68 -2.12 -14.20
CA GLY A 72 5.50 -0.78 -14.80
C GLY A 72 6.30 0.36 -14.16
N PHE A 73 7.23 0.06 -13.24
CA PHE A 73 7.96 1.06 -12.45
C PHE A 73 9.50 0.96 -12.54
N GLY A 74 10.04 0.23 -13.54
CA GLY A 74 11.48 0.02 -13.72
C GLY A 74 12.20 1.04 -14.62
N GLY A 75 11.65 2.25 -14.76
CA GLY A 75 12.17 3.31 -15.61
C GLY A 75 13.25 4.17 -14.95
#